data_AF-T1BGF2-F1
#
_entry.id   AF-T1BGF2-F1
#
_cell.length_a   1.000
_cell.length_b   1.000
_cell.length_c   1.000
_cell.angle_alpha   90.00
_cell.angle_beta   90.00
_cell.angle_gamma   90.00
#
_symmetry.space_group_name_H-M   'P 1'
#
loop_
_entity.id
_entity.type
_entity.pdbx_description
1 polymer ?
#
loop_
_entity_poly.entity_id
_entity_poly.type
_entity_poly.pdbx_seq_one_letter_code
_entity_poly.pdbx_strand_id
1 'polypeptide(L)'
;VIATESARRAYLLIDGYRRVRALEQLGRDTVEAVVWSLSEAEALFLDRSMRAGEQATALEEGWLLAEMSERFGYDQEELARRFDRSTSWVSRRMGLVELLPAAVQQQVRDGAIAAQVAMRFLVPAARMNTEECSRMAEGFARHRLRSREAGQLYAAWRGATPAVRERLLAEPQLFLKTQRQCEKSPAAPAMVELSRDLDVVIAMVRRANRRLRDATVELDLPQCAQTQAQIRLALEELNRLAIKLPQPTALADLHENLEGATNLSHQGGGDAESESTRCDPGDARAKTEQPRDCADVEGEPLVGARGVAAGHDGGSCAGARGDLRALPAADPGTVAQVQRESGTSAGRS
;
A
#
# COMPACT_ATOMS: atom_id res chain seq x y z
N VAL A 1 -34.19 16.49 -3.67
CA VAL A 1 -33.82 17.10 -4.97
C VAL A 1 -34.23 16.13 -6.06
N ILE A 2 -34.86 16.62 -7.12
CA ILE A 2 -35.37 15.79 -8.22
C ILE A 2 -34.87 16.31 -9.56
N ALA A 3 -34.60 15.42 -10.50
CA ALA A 3 -34.27 15.73 -11.89
C ALA A 3 -35.49 15.48 -12.79
N THR A 4 -35.54 16.17 -13.93
CA THR A 4 -36.60 16.00 -14.94
C THR A 4 -36.08 15.30 -16.18
N GLU A 5 -36.74 14.22 -16.62
CA GLU A 5 -36.42 13.61 -17.91
C GLU A 5 -37.35 14.17 -19.02
N SER A 6 -36.76 14.66 -20.11
CA SER A 6 -37.40 15.55 -21.11
C SER A 6 -38.46 14.93 -22.03
N ALA A 7 -39.19 13.88 -21.65
CA ALA A 7 -40.25 13.33 -22.52
C ALA A 7 -41.50 12.80 -21.81
N ARG A 8 -41.42 12.50 -20.51
CA ARG A 8 -42.55 12.08 -19.69
C ARG A 8 -42.47 12.93 -18.44
N ARG A 9 -43.57 13.54 -18.00
CA ARG A 9 -43.64 14.41 -16.80
C ARG A 9 -43.34 13.67 -15.47
N ALA A 10 -42.34 12.79 -15.46
CA ALA A 10 -41.89 12.02 -14.33
C ALA A 10 -40.69 12.72 -13.71
N TYR A 11 -40.72 12.84 -12.39
CA TYR A 11 -39.61 13.37 -11.61
C TYR A 11 -38.78 12.20 -11.09
N LEU A 12 -37.45 12.28 -11.26
CA LEU A 12 -36.52 11.32 -10.69
C LEU A 12 -35.96 11.87 -9.38
N LEU A 13 -36.10 11.12 -8.29
CA LEU A 13 -35.49 11.49 -7.01
C LEU A 13 -33.97 11.28 -7.07
N ILE A 14 -33.20 12.36 -6.90
CA ILE A 14 -31.73 12.31 -6.90
C ILE A 14 -31.19 12.24 -5.48
N ASP A 15 -31.73 13.07 -4.58
CA ASP A 15 -31.38 13.09 -3.17
C ASP A 15 -32.60 13.31 -2.28
N GLY A 16 -32.51 12.83 -1.04
CA GLY A 16 -33.52 12.97 -0.02
C GLY A 16 -34.26 11.67 0.26
N TYR A 17 -33.74 10.52 -0.18
CA TYR A 17 -34.36 9.21 0.02
C TYR A 17 -34.79 8.96 1.47
N ARG A 18 -33.94 9.26 2.45
CA ARG A 18 -34.29 9.14 3.87
C ARG A 18 -35.46 10.05 4.28
N ARG A 19 -35.49 11.29 3.75
CA ARG A 19 -36.58 12.26 4.00
C ARG A 19 -37.89 11.80 3.35
N VAL A 20 -37.84 11.31 2.12
CA VAL A 20 -39.00 10.75 1.42
C VAL A 20 -39.54 9.52 2.16
N ARG A 21 -38.68 8.60 2.59
CA ARG A 21 -39.09 7.45 3.42
C ARG A 21 -39.73 7.87 4.74
N ALA A 22 -39.21 8.91 5.39
CA ALA A 22 -39.82 9.44 6.62
C ALA A 22 -41.21 10.06 6.35
N LEU A 23 -41.37 10.81 5.25
CA LEU A 23 -42.66 11.37 4.86
C LEU A 23 -43.69 10.28 4.52
N GLU A 24 -43.27 9.21 3.84
CA GLU A 24 -44.10 8.03 3.60
C GLU A 24 -44.60 7.43 4.92
N GLN A 25 -43.72 7.25 5.92
CA GLN A 25 -44.09 6.75 7.25
C GLN A 25 -45.04 7.68 8.00
N LEU A 26 -44.98 8.99 7.73
CA LEU A 26 -45.87 9.99 8.29
C LEU A 26 -47.19 10.15 7.51
N GLY A 27 -47.43 9.34 6.47
CA GLY A 27 -48.65 9.41 5.65
C GLY A 27 -48.75 10.70 4.84
N ARG A 28 -47.63 11.29 4.44
CA ARG A 28 -47.60 12.48 3.59
C ARG A 28 -47.48 12.06 2.12
N ASP A 29 -48.48 12.43 1.32
CA ASP A 29 -48.55 12.10 -0.11
C ASP A 29 -47.80 13.08 -1.01
N THR A 30 -47.37 14.22 -0.46
CA THR A 30 -46.67 15.29 -1.16
C THR A 30 -45.38 15.67 -0.45
N VAL A 31 -44.41 16.12 -1.24
CA VAL A 31 -43.13 16.63 -0.76
C VAL A 31 -42.76 17.90 -1.53
N GLU A 32 -42.20 18.88 -0.83
CA GLU A 32 -41.58 20.03 -1.45
C GLU A 32 -40.17 19.65 -1.91
N ALA A 33 -39.87 19.89 -3.19
CA ALA A 33 -38.60 19.52 -3.78
C ALA A 33 -38.04 20.63 -4.67
N VAL A 34 -36.71 20.72 -4.69
CA VAL A 34 -35.98 21.50 -5.70
C VAL A 34 -35.88 20.65 -6.95
N VAL A 35 -36.34 21.21 -8.07
CA VAL A 35 -36.29 20.59 -9.39
C VAL A 35 -35.06 21.08 -10.13
N TRP A 36 -34.25 20.15 -10.62
CA TRP A 36 -33.14 20.43 -11.52
C TRP A 36 -33.52 20.11 -12.95
N SER A 37 -33.37 21.12 -13.82
CA SER A 37 -33.49 20.99 -15.27
C SER A 37 -32.20 20.41 -15.87
N LEU A 38 -31.79 19.25 -15.37
CA LEU A 38 -30.58 18.52 -15.75
C LEU A 38 -30.94 17.10 -16.17
N SER A 39 -30.10 16.50 -17.01
CA SER A 39 -30.17 15.05 -17.22
C SER A 39 -29.90 14.28 -15.91
N GLU A 40 -30.34 13.02 -15.82
CA GLU A 40 -30.05 12.17 -14.65
C GLU A 40 -28.54 12.11 -14.34
N ALA A 41 -27.71 11.92 -15.37
CA ALA A 41 -26.25 11.89 -15.21
C ALA A 41 -25.70 13.21 -14.64
N GLU A 42 -26.07 14.34 -15.22
CA GLU A 42 -25.62 15.66 -14.75
C GLU A 42 -26.10 15.96 -13.33
N ALA A 43 -27.32 15.54 -13.00
CA ALA A 43 -27.86 15.63 -11.66
C ALA A 43 -27.06 14.79 -10.65
N LEU A 44 -26.64 13.58 -11.00
CA LEU A 44 -25.79 12.75 -10.15
C LEU A 44 -24.40 13.36 -9.95
N PHE A 45 -23.79 13.94 -10.99
CA PHE A 45 -22.54 14.68 -10.86
C PHE A 45 -22.68 15.90 -9.94
N LEU A 46 -23.77 16.66 -10.10
CA LEU A 46 -24.05 17.83 -9.26
C LEU A 46 -24.31 17.44 -7.81
N ASP A 47 -25.11 16.39 -7.56
CA ASP A 47 -25.33 15.87 -6.21
C ASP A 47 -24.00 15.49 -5.55
N ARG A 48 -23.13 14.79 -6.28
CA ARG A 48 -21.83 14.39 -5.74
C ARG A 48 -20.93 15.58 -5.43
N SER A 49 -20.91 16.62 -6.27
CA SER A 49 -20.06 17.80 -6.06
C SER A 49 -20.52 18.64 -4.87
N MET A 50 -21.83 18.73 -4.61
CA MET A 50 -22.38 19.44 -3.45
C MET A 50 -22.07 18.73 -2.12
N ARG A 51 -21.87 17.41 -2.13
CA ARG A 51 -21.54 16.60 -0.95
C ARG A 51 -20.06 16.63 -0.56
N ALA A 52 -19.26 17.57 -1.07
CA ALA A 52 -17.81 17.60 -0.82
C ALA A 52 -17.40 17.61 0.68
N GLY A 53 -18.31 17.94 1.61
CA GLY A 53 -18.09 17.87 3.06
C GLY A 53 -18.43 16.51 3.72
N GLU A 54 -19.27 15.68 3.10
CA GLU A 54 -19.57 14.31 3.56
C GLU A 54 -18.66 13.33 2.81
N GLN A 55 -17.68 12.74 3.50
CA GLN A 55 -16.75 11.81 2.86
C GLN A 55 -17.48 10.50 2.51
N ALA A 56 -17.91 10.35 1.25
CA ALA A 56 -18.33 9.05 0.77
C ALA A 56 -17.18 8.06 0.84
N THR A 57 -17.52 6.84 1.19
CA THR A 57 -16.61 5.72 1.24
C THR A 57 -16.09 5.38 -0.17
N ALA A 58 -14.91 4.76 -0.24
CA ALA A 58 -14.34 4.35 -1.53
C ALA A 58 -15.24 3.37 -2.31
N LEU A 59 -16.09 2.60 -1.62
CA LEU A 59 -17.08 1.72 -2.24
C LEU A 59 -18.23 2.53 -2.86
N GLU A 60 -18.78 3.52 -2.14
CA GLU A 60 -19.82 4.40 -2.69
C GLU A 60 -19.32 5.17 -3.91
N GLU A 61 -18.09 5.68 -3.86
CA GLU A 61 -17.44 6.29 -5.02
C GLU A 61 -17.28 5.29 -6.17
N GLY A 62 -16.87 4.06 -5.87
CA GLY A 62 -16.76 2.99 -6.87
C GLY A 62 -18.09 2.65 -7.54
N TRP A 63 -19.18 2.55 -6.76
CA TRP A 63 -20.52 2.26 -7.28
C TRP A 63 -21.03 3.38 -8.17
N LEU A 64 -20.86 4.64 -7.76
CA LEU A 64 -21.23 5.79 -8.59
C LEU A 64 -20.46 5.79 -9.91
N LEU A 65 -19.15 5.52 -9.89
CA LEU A 65 -18.32 5.48 -11.10
C LEU A 65 -18.73 4.33 -12.03
N ALA A 66 -19.00 3.14 -11.48
CA ALA A 66 -19.49 1.99 -12.25
C ALA A 66 -20.84 2.30 -12.92
N GLU A 67 -21.79 2.85 -12.16
CA GLU A 67 -23.11 3.27 -12.67
C GLU A 67 -22.98 4.30 -13.79
N MET A 68 -22.11 5.30 -13.61
CA MET A 68 -21.84 6.32 -14.63
C MET A 68 -21.27 5.71 -15.92
N SER A 69 -20.42 4.71 -15.80
CA SER A 69 -19.85 4.03 -16.96
C SER A 69 -20.86 3.11 -17.66
N GLU A 70 -21.56 2.26 -16.90
CA GLU A 70 -22.44 1.23 -17.43
C GLU A 70 -23.75 1.79 -18.01
N ARG A 71 -24.41 2.72 -17.32
CA ARG A 71 -25.71 3.26 -17.76
C ARG A 71 -25.60 4.47 -18.67
N PHE A 72 -24.61 5.33 -18.44
CA PHE A 72 -24.49 6.61 -19.14
C PHE A 72 -23.33 6.65 -20.13
N GLY A 73 -22.54 5.57 -20.22
CA GLY A 73 -21.51 5.40 -21.25
C GLY A 73 -20.26 6.26 -21.05
N TYR A 74 -20.02 6.79 -19.85
CA TYR A 74 -18.81 7.55 -19.57
C TYR A 74 -17.58 6.63 -19.50
N ASP A 75 -16.52 7.00 -20.23
CA ASP A 75 -15.23 6.34 -20.11
C ASP A 75 -14.46 6.79 -18.85
N GLN A 76 -13.42 6.04 -18.48
CA GLN A 76 -12.65 6.33 -17.26
C GLN A 76 -11.88 7.67 -17.33
N GLU A 77 -11.56 8.17 -18.52
CA GLU A 77 -10.85 9.44 -18.68
C GLU A 77 -11.80 10.63 -18.48
N GLU A 78 -13.01 10.55 -19.01
CA GLU A 78 -14.06 11.55 -18.80
C GLU A 78 -14.51 11.55 -17.34
N LEU A 79 -14.68 10.38 -16.71
CA LEU A 79 -14.94 10.31 -15.28
C LEU A 79 -13.79 10.94 -14.47
N ALA A 80 -12.53 10.67 -14.83
CA ALA A 80 -11.39 11.27 -14.17
C ALA A 80 -11.41 12.81 -14.25
N ARG A 81 -11.71 13.36 -15.44
CA ARG A 81 -11.87 14.81 -15.63
C ARG A 81 -13.03 15.38 -14.81
N ARG A 82 -14.20 14.77 -14.86
CA ARG A 82 -15.42 15.24 -14.17
C ARG A 82 -15.28 15.24 -12.64
N PHE A 83 -14.55 14.27 -12.10
CA PHE A 83 -14.30 14.16 -10.66
C PHE A 83 -13.04 14.90 -10.19
N ASP A 84 -12.27 15.53 -11.10
CA ASP A 84 -10.96 16.14 -10.81
C ASP A 84 -9.99 15.13 -10.14
N ARG A 85 -9.86 13.95 -10.74
CA ARG A 85 -9.02 12.84 -10.24
C ARG A 85 -8.22 12.22 -11.38
N SER A 86 -7.33 11.30 -11.05
CA SER A 86 -6.61 10.52 -12.05
C SER A 86 -7.44 9.34 -12.55
N THR A 87 -7.23 8.91 -13.79
CA THR A 87 -7.80 7.65 -14.34
C THR A 87 -7.46 6.45 -13.45
N SER A 88 -6.28 6.46 -12.84
CA SER A 88 -5.84 5.44 -11.89
C SER A 88 -6.65 5.44 -10.57
N TRP A 89 -7.16 6.59 -10.15
CA TRP A 89 -8.06 6.72 -8.99
C TRP A 89 -9.44 6.14 -9.32
N VAL A 90 -9.96 6.42 -10.53
CA VAL A 90 -11.23 5.89 -11.04
C VAL A 90 -11.17 4.37 -11.16
N SER A 91 -10.17 3.86 -11.87
CA SER A 91 -9.98 2.42 -12.10
C SER A 91 -9.89 1.61 -10.80
N ARG A 92 -9.19 2.12 -9.78
CA ARG A 92 -9.07 1.41 -8.49
C ARG A 92 -10.39 1.33 -7.74
N ARG A 93 -11.22 2.37 -7.80
CA ARG A 93 -12.53 2.42 -7.12
C ARG A 93 -13.57 1.57 -7.82
N MET A 94 -13.66 1.68 -9.14
CA MET A 94 -14.49 0.78 -9.95
C MET A 94 -14.12 -0.68 -9.68
N GLY A 95 -12.81 -0.97 -9.63
CA GLY A 95 -12.32 -2.32 -9.31
C GLY A 95 -12.73 -2.87 -7.93
N LEU A 96 -13.04 -2.02 -6.93
CA LEU A 96 -13.57 -2.51 -5.65
C LEU A 96 -14.96 -3.12 -5.81
N VAL A 97 -15.75 -2.61 -6.74
CA VAL A 97 -17.16 -2.97 -6.92
C VAL A 97 -17.32 -4.03 -8.00
N GLU A 98 -16.60 -3.88 -9.10
CA GLU A 98 -16.71 -4.77 -10.27
C GLU A 98 -16.00 -6.11 -10.07
N LEU A 99 -14.89 -6.14 -9.31
CA LEU A 99 -14.01 -7.30 -9.25
C LEU A 99 -14.05 -8.05 -7.92
N LEU A 100 -14.33 -7.36 -6.81
CA LEU A 100 -14.33 -8.01 -5.50
C LEU A 100 -15.68 -8.72 -5.24
N PRO A 101 -15.67 -9.96 -4.73
CA PRO A 101 -16.89 -10.64 -4.29
C PRO A 101 -17.65 -9.84 -3.22
N ALA A 102 -18.97 -10.00 -3.17
CA ALA A 102 -19.84 -9.29 -2.22
C ALA A 102 -19.40 -9.47 -0.76
N ALA A 103 -18.93 -10.66 -0.38
CA ALA A 103 -18.40 -10.93 0.97
C ALA A 103 -17.14 -10.09 1.29
N VAL A 104 -16.26 -9.89 0.31
CA VAL A 104 -15.06 -9.05 0.46
C VAL A 104 -15.43 -7.57 0.49
N GLN A 105 -16.37 -7.14 -0.35
CA GLN A 105 -16.91 -5.77 -0.29
C GLN A 105 -17.53 -5.48 1.08
N GLN A 106 -18.23 -6.44 1.67
CA GLN A 106 -18.80 -6.30 3.02
C GLN A 106 -17.70 -6.13 4.08
N GLN A 107 -16.62 -6.91 4.03
CA GLN A 107 -15.48 -6.74 4.94
C GLN A 107 -14.82 -5.35 4.82
N VAL A 108 -14.79 -4.78 3.63
CA VAL A 108 -14.31 -3.41 3.41
C VAL A 108 -15.29 -2.37 3.96
N ARG A 109 -16.60 -2.58 3.74
CA ARG A 109 -17.68 -1.72 4.25
C ARG A 109 -17.69 -1.67 5.78
N ASP A 110 -17.47 -2.81 6.43
CA ASP A 110 -17.42 -2.93 7.89
C ASP A 110 -16.09 -2.42 8.49
N GLY A 111 -15.14 -1.98 7.65
CA GLY A 111 -13.84 -1.50 8.08
C GLY A 111 -12.88 -2.59 8.56
N ALA A 112 -13.23 -3.88 8.42
CA ALA A 112 -12.34 -5.00 8.72
C ALA A 112 -11.12 -5.02 7.79
N ILE A 113 -11.29 -4.53 6.56
CA ILE A 113 -10.21 -4.32 5.59
C ILE A 113 -10.26 -2.87 5.11
N ALA A 114 -9.15 -2.14 5.27
CA ALA A 114 -9.07 -0.79 4.75
C ALA A 114 -9.21 -0.77 3.22
N ALA A 115 -10.04 0.13 2.68
CA ALA A 115 -10.30 0.20 1.24
C ALA A 115 -9.03 0.33 0.39
N GLN A 116 -8.01 1.05 0.89
CA GLN A 116 -6.73 1.18 0.19
C GLN A 116 -5.94 -0.15 0.13
N VAL A 117 -6.06 -0.99 1.14
CA VAL A 117 -5.47 -2.35 1.16
C VAL A 117 -6.19 -3.23 0.14
N ALA A 118 -7.53 -3.16 0.12
CA ALA A 118 -8.34 -3.89 -0.85
C ALA A 118 -8.02 -3.48 -2.30
N MET A 119 -8.00 -2.17 -2.60
CA MET A 119 -7.65 -1.66 -3.93
C MET A 119 -6.25 -2.08 -4.39
N ARG A 120 -5.28 -2.08 -3.47
CA ARG A 120 -3.87 -2.33 -3.82
C ARG A 120 -3.55 -3.81 -3.98
N PHE A 121 -4.20 -4.69 -3.24
CA PHE A 121 -3.81 -6.10 -3.15
C PHE A 121 -4.94 -7.07 -3.49
N LEU A 122 -6.16 -6.84 -3.00
CA LEU A 122 -7.29 -7.75 -3.25
C LEU A 122 -7.86 -7.57 -4.65
N VAL A 123 -7.99 -6.35 -5.16
CA VAL A 123 -8.48 -6.11 -6.54
C VAL A 123 -7.58 -6.81 -7.58
N PRO A 124 -6.24 -6.67 -7.54
CA PRO A 124 -5.36 -7.44 -8.41
C PRO A 124 -5.43 -8.95 -8.19
N ALA A 125 -5.62 -9.41 -6.94
CA ALA A 125 -5.76 -10.84 -6.65
C ALA A 125 -7.05 -11.42 -7.26
N ALA A 126 -8.17 -10.70 -7.15
CA ALA A 126 -9.45 -11.10 -7.72
C ALA A 126 -9.40 -11.25 -9.25
N ARG A 127 -8.61 -10.39 -9.94
CA ARG A 127 -8.39 -10.53 -11.40
C ARG A 127 -7.68 -11.83 -11.78
N MET A 128 -6.89 -12.41 -10.87
CA MET A 128 -6.14 -13.64 -11.13
C MET A 128 -6.92 -14.87 -10.67
N ASN A 129 -7.45 -14.84 -9.45
CA ASN A 129 -8.25 -15.91 -8.87
C ASN A 129 -9.16 -15.36 -7.75
N THR A 130 -10.46 -15.36 -8.01
CA THR A 130 -11.50 -14.87 -7.08
C THR A 130 -11.59 -15.68 -5.79
N GLU A 131 -11.37 -16.99 -5.85
CA GLU A 131 -11.44 -17.88 -4.68
C GLU A 131 -10.25 -17.63 -3.75
N GLU A 132 -9.04 -17.60 -4.29
CA GLU A 132 -7.82 -17.28 -3.54
C GLU A 132 -7.89 -15.85 -2.97
N CYS A 133 -8.44 -14.89 -3.72
CA CYS A 133 -8.70 -13.54 -3.22
C CYS A 133 -9.63 -13.54 -2.00
N SER A 134 -10.69 -14.36 -2.02
CA SER A 134 -11.64 -14.45 -0.91
C SER A 134 -10.98 -15.01 0.35
N ARG A 135 -10.18 -16.08 0.20
CA ARG A 135 -9.37 -16.65 1.30
C ARG A 135 -8.34 -15.65 1.83
N MET A 136 -7.70 -14.88 0.94
CA MET A 136 -6.75 -13.83 1.32
C MET A 136 -7.43 -12.73 2.12
N ALA A 137 -8.60 -12.26 1.67
CA ALA A 137 -9.39 -11.25 2.36
C ALA A 137 -9.82 -11.72 3.75
N GLU A 138 -10.27 -12.97 3.89
CA GLU A 138 -10.58 -13.58 5.17
C GLU A 138 -9.37 -13.55 6.12
N GLY A 139 -8.18 -13.89 5.62
CA GLY A 139 -6.93 -13.77 6.38
C GLY A 139 -6.61 -12.34 6.80
N PHE A 140 -6.84 -11.36 5.92
CA PHE A 140 -6.64 -9.93 6.21
C PHE A 140 -7.57 -9.47 7.33
N ALA A 141 -8.86 -9.79 7.24
CA ALA A 141 -9.88 -9.40 8.21
C ALA A 141 -9.71 -10.11 9.56
N ARG A 142 -9.55 -11.44 9.56
CA ARG A 142 -9.41 -12.26 10.78
C ARG A 142 -8.23 -11.81 11.63
N HIS A 143 -7.11 -11.51 10.99
CA HIS A 143 -5.89 -11.14 11.68
C HIS A 143 -5.60 -9.64 11.72
N ARG A 144 -6.52 -8.81 11.21
CA ARG A 144 -6.38 -7.34 11.13
C ARG A 144 -5.02 -6.91 10.58
N LEU A 145 -4.63 -7.50 9.45
CA LEU A 145 -3.31 -7.26 8.86
C LEU A 145 -3.13 -5.78 8.51
N ARG A 146 -1.98 -5.23 8.88
CA ARG A 146 -1.61 -3.86 8.49
C ARG A 146 -1.27 -3.81 7.00
N SER A 147 -1.32 -2.63 6.40
CA SER A 147 -1.02 -2.42 4.97
C SER A 147 0.34 -3.04 4.54
N ARG A 148 1.38 -2.95 5.38
CA ARG A 148 2.68 -3.58 5.13
C ARG A 148 2.60 -5.11 5.13
N GLU A 149 1.96 -5.70 6.12
CA GLU A 149 1.81 -7.17 6.25
C GLU A 149 0.96 -7.74 5.12
N ALA A 150 -0.14 -7.07 4.78
CA ALA A 150 -0.98 -7.38 3.63
C ALA A 150 -0.15 -7.34 2.32
N GLY A 151 0.71 -6.34 2.17
CA GLY A 151 1.61 -6.23 1.03
C GLY A 151 2.66 -7.33 0.96
N GLN A 152 3.25 -7.72 2.10
CA GLN A 152 4.20 -8.84 2.18
C GLN A 152 3.54 -10.16 1.79
N LEU A 153 2.35 -10.44 2.32
CA LEU A 153 1.60 -11.66 2.00
C LEU A 153 1.20 -11.70 0.52
N TYR A 154 0.68 -10.58 -0.02
CA TYR A 154 0.32 -10.48 -1.43
C TYR A 154 1.54 -10.67 -2.35
N ALA A 155 2.68 -10.05 -2.03
CA ALA A 155 3.90 -10.18 -2.82
C ALA A 155 4.40 -11.64 -2.86
N ALA A 156 4.40 -12.32 -1.71
CA ALA A 156 4.76 -13.72 -1.62
C ALA A 156 3.79 -14.61 -2.41
N TRP A 157 2.48 -14.39 -2.24
CA TRP A 157 1.45 -15.12 -2.97
C TRP A 157 1.57 -14.95 -4.49
N ARG A 158 1.80 -13.72 -4.98
CA ARG A 158 1.87 -13.42 -6.42
C ARG A 158 2.99 -14.20 -7.13
N GLY A 159 4.15 -14.34 -6.48
CA GLY A 159 5.31 -15.07 -7.03
C GLY A 159 5.35 -16.57 -6.70
N ALA A 160 4.42 -17.08 -5.88
CA ALA A 160 4.44 -18.45 -5.39
C ALA A 160 3.83 -19.46 -6.37
N THR A 161 4.27 -20.72 -6.26
CA THR A 161 3.63 -21.88 -6.91
C THR A 161 2.27 -22.18 -6.25
N PRO A 162 1.34 -22.89 -6.92
CA PRO A 162 0.01 -23.18 -6.37
C PRO A 162 0.03 -23.83 -4.97
N ALA A 163 0.90 -24.83 -4.76
CA ALA A 163 1.05 -25.49 -3.46
C ALA A 163 1.54 -24.53 -2.35
N VAL A 164 2.40 -23.56 -2.70
CA VAL A 164 2.87 -22.55 -1.75
C VAL A 164 1.78 -21.52 -1.48
N ARG A 165 1.01 -21.10 -2.49
CA ARG A 165 -0.14 -20.20 -2.33
C ARG A 165 -1.17 -20.78 -1.37
N GLU A 166 -1.49 -22.06 -1.52
CA GLU A 166 -2.44 -22.75 -0.64
C GLU A 166 -1.99 -22.70 0.82
N ARG A 167 -0.71 -22.98 1.08
CA ARG A 167 -0.13 -22.91 2.43
C ARG A 167 -0.09 -21.48 2.98
N LEU A 168 0.26 -20.49 2.16
CA LEU A 168 0.27 -19.07 2.54
C LEU A 168 -1.12 -18.58 2.96
N LEU A 169 -2.16 -19.01 2.24
CA LEU A 169 -3.54 -18.64 2.51
C LEU A 169 -4.15 -19.42 3.68
N ALA A 170 -3.73 -20.66 3.91
CA ALA A 170 -4.15 -21.45 5.07
C ALA A 170 -3.60 -20.87 6.38
N GLU A 171 -2.32 -20.49 6.40
CA GLU A 171 -1.65 -20.02 7.62
C GLU A 171 -0.87 -18.70 7.41
N PRO A 172 -1.57 -17.57 7.16
CA PRO A 172 -0.93 -16.30 6.88
C PRO A 172 -0.08 -15.77 8.05
N GLN A 173 -0.46 -16.09 9.29
CA GLN A 173 0.27 -15.67 10.49
C GLN A 173 1.62 -16.37 10.64
N LEU A 174 1.73 -17.64 10.24
CA LEU A 174 2.99 -18.38 10.32
C LEU A 174 4.02 -17.71 9.41
N PHE A 175 3.64 -17.43 8.16
CA PHE A 175 4.47 -16.71 7.19
C PHE A 175 4.94 -15.36 7.74
N LEU A 176 4.03 -14.54 8.27
CA LEU A 176 4.37 -13.22 8.81
C LEU A 176 5.24 -13.27 10.07
N LYS A 177 5.11 -14.33 10.89
CA LYS A 177 6.01 -14.55 12.03
C LYS A 177 7.42 -14.88 11.54
N THR A 178 7.56 -15.78 10.56
CA THR A 178 8.85 -16.12 9.97
C THR A 178 9.51 -14.91 9.32
N GLN A 179 8.75 -14.11 8.56
CA GLN A 179 9.28 -12.86 7.99
C GLN A 179 9.79 -11.88 9.05
N ARG A 180 9.02 -11.68 10.13
CA ARG A 180 9.46 -10.83 11.24
C ARG A 180 10.71 -11.35 11.95
N GLN A 181 10.94 -12.66 11.97
CA GLN A 181 12.16 -13.25 12.52
C GLN A 181 13.34 -13.03 11.58
N CYS A 182 13.16 -13.24 10.27
CA CYS A 182 14.18 -12.93 9.26
C CYS A 182 14.56 -11.43 9.25
N GLU A 183 13.61 -10.53 9.45
CA GLU A 183 13.87 -9.08 9.58
C GLU A 183 14.60 -8.71 10.90
N LYS A 184 14.52 -9.56 11.94
CA LYS A 184 15.18 -9.34 13.25
C LYS A 184 16.55 -10.01 13.35
N SER A 185 16.78 -11.07 12.59
CA SER A 185 18.14 -11.57 12.39
C SER A 185 18.98 -10.43 11.82
N PRO A 186 20.23 -10.24 12.29
CA PRO A 186 21.06 -9.12 11.85
C PRO A 186 21.06 -9.09 10.32
N ALA A 187 20.85 -7.90 9.78
CA ALA A 187 20.83 -7.63 8.34
C ALA A 187 21.94 -8.44 7.65
N ALA A 188 21.63 -8.97 6.46
CA ALA A 188 22.63 -9.64 5.64
C ALA A 188 23.93 -8.81 5.70
N PRO A 189 25.10 -9.43 5.89
CA PRO A 189 26.35 -8.71 6.20
C PRO A 189 26.45 -7.53 5.25
N ALA A 190 26.68 -6.30 5.73
CA ALA A 190 26.50 -5.04 5.00
C ALA A 190 26.93 -5.04 3.51
N MET A 191 27.92 -5.89 3.18
CA MET A 191 28.32 -6.28 1.83
C MET A 191 27.18 -6.76 0.88
N VAL A 192 26.23 -7.54 1.37
CA VAL A 192 25.10 -8.11 0.60
C VAL A 192 24.06 -7.05 0.28
N GLU A 193 23.77 -6.14 1.22
CA GLU A 193 22.90 -4.99 0.97
C GLU A 193 23.57 -4.02 -0.01
N LEU A 194 24.86 -3.72 0.21
CA LEU A 194 25.64 -2.91 -0.72
C LEU A 194 25.70 -3.51 -2.13
N SER A 195 25.85 -4.83 -2.26
CA SER A 195 25.83 -5.51 -3.56
C SER A 195 24.49 -5.33 -4.28
N ARG A 196 23.36 -5.44 -3.57
CA ARG A 196 22.02 -5.24 -4.14
C ARG A 196 21.81 -3.78 -4.58
N ASP A 197 22.28 -2.83 -3.79
CA ASP A 197 22.19 -1.41 -4.14
C ASP A 197 23.01 -1.10 -5.41
N LEU A 198 24.20 -1.69 -5.54
CA LEU A 198 25.02 -1.58 -6.74
C LEU A 198 24.36 -2.21 -7.98
N ASP A 199 23.67 -3.34 -7.85
CA ASP A 199 22.90 -3.93 -8.96
C ASP A 199 21.81 -2.99 -9.47
N VAL A 200 21.12 -2.29 -8.56
CA VAL A 200 20.10 -1.28 -8.90
C VAL A 200 20.75 -0.11 -9.64
N VAL A 201 21.88 0.40 -9.16
CA VAL A 201 22.64 1.49 -9.82
C VAL A 201 23.04 1.07 -11.25
N ILE A 202 23.58 -0.14 -11.42
CA ILE A 202 23.95 -0.68 -12.73
C ILE A 202 22.73 -0.76 -13.66
N ALA A 203 21.59 -1.23 -13.17
CA ALA A 203 20.35 -1.31 -13.95
C ALA A 203 19.86 0.08 -14.39
N MET A 204 19.96 1.09 -13.51
CA MET A 204 19.61 2.47 -13.82
C MET A 204 20.52 3.08 -14.89
N VAL A 205 21.84 2.90 -14.77
CA VAL A 205 22.82 3.38 -15.76
C VAL A 205 22.60 2.71 -17.12
N ARG A 206 22.36 1.38 -17.15
CA ARG A 206 22.03 0.65 -18.39
C ARG A 206 20.75 1.19 -19.04
N ARG A 207 19.73 1.51 -18.25
CA ARG A 207 18.48 2.12 -18.74
C ARG A 207 18.71 3.52 -19.30
N ALA A 208 19.51 4.35 -18.62
CA ALA A 208 19.87 5.69 -19.08
C ALA A 208 20.65 5.64 -20.41
N ASN A 209 21.63 4.73 -20.53
CA ASN A 209 22.37 4.54 -21.77
C ASN A 209 21.51 4.07 -22.94
N ARG A 210 20.48 3.23 -22.71
CA ARG A 210 19.53 2.87 -23.77
C ARG A 210 18.72 4.07 -24.24
N ARG A 211 18.19 4.86 -23.30
CA ARG A 211 17.44 6.10 -23.62
C ARG A 211 18.27 7.10 -24.44
N LEU A 212 19.57 7.20 -24.15
CA LEU A 212 20.47 8.08 -24.89
C LEU A 212 20.78 7.56 -26.31
N ARG A 213 20.86 6.23 -26.50
CA ARG A 213 21.02 5.62 -27.84
C ARG A 213 19.78 5.79 -28.71
N ASP A 214 18.61 5.74 -28.10
CA ASP A 214 17.32 5.84 -28.79
C ASP A 214 16.89 7.30 -29.01
N ALA A 215 17.61 8.28 -28.45
CA ALA A 215 17.34 9.71 -28.62
C ALA A 215 18.02 10.25 -29.89
N THR A 216 17.22 10.50 -30.93
CA THR A 216 17.66 11.00 -32.26
C THR A 216 17.55 12.53 -32.43
N VAL A 217 17.61 13.34 -31.37
CA VAL A 217 17.34 14.79 -31.47
C VAL A 217 18.36 15.66 -30.73
N GLU A 218 18.57 16.84 -31.33
CA GLU A 218 19.46 17.96 -30.97
C GLU A 218 19.71 18.13 -29.47
N LEU A 219 20.99 18.07 -29.13
CA LEU A 219 21.50 18.20 -27.78
C LEU A 219 21.74 19.68 -27.47
N ASP A 220 20.91 20.25 -26.59
CA ASP A 220 21.11 21.58 -26.03
C ASP A 220 22.42 21.62 -25.23
N LEU A 221 23.42 22.39 -25.69
CA LEU A 221 24.77 22.46 -25.12
C LEU A 221 24.80 22.69 -23.58
N PRO A 222 24.03 23.61 -22.98
CA PRO A 222 23.97 23.78 -21.53
C PRO A 222 23.43 22.56 -20.78
N GLN A 223 22.44 21.85 -21.32
CA GLN A 223 21.90 20.64 -20.70
C GLN A 223 22.90 19.48 -20.75
N CYS A 224 23.68 19.39 -21.83
CA CYS A 224 24.81 18.46 -21.93
C CYS A 224 25.89 18.75 -20.88
N ALA A 225 26.28 20.00 -20.71
CA ALA A 225 27.27 20.39 -19.70
C ALA A 225 26.79 20.06 -18.27
N GLN A 226 25.51 20.33 -17.97
CA GLN A 226 24.91 19.98 -16.68
C GLN A 226 24.87 18.46 -16.45
N THR A 227 24.47 17.69 -17.47
CA THR A 227 24.43 16.22 -17.40
C THR A 227 25.82 15.63 -17.21
N GLN A 228 26.83 16.16 -17.91
CA GLN A 228 28.23 15.76 -17.73
C GLN A 228 28.74 16.05 -16.30
N ALA A 229 28.36 17.19 -15.72
CA ALA A 229 28.71 17.50 -14.33
C ALA A 229 28.07 16.52 -13.33
N GLN A 230 26.81 16.12 -13.54
CA GLN A 230 26.13 15.12 -12.72
C GLN A 230 26.76 13.73 -12.83
N ILE A 231 27.16 13.31 -14.05
CA ILE A 231 27.87 12.05 -14.26
C ILE A 231 29.20 12.04 -13.50
N ARG A 232 29.95 13.15 -13.55
CA ARG A 232 31.23 13.27 -12.82
C ARG A 232 31.05 13.12 -11.30
N LEU A 233 30.05 13.79 -10.72
CA LEU A 233 29.73 13.66 -9.30
C LEU A 233 29.33 12.23 -8.93
N ALA A 234 28.55 11.55 -9.76
CA ALA A 234 28.17 10.16 -9.52
C ALA A 234 29.39 9.22 -9.54
N LEU A 235 30.33 9.43 -10.46
CA LEU A 235 31.59 8.69 -10.52
C LEU A 235 32.48 8.95 -9.30
N GLU A 236 32.55 10.20 -8.82
CA GLU A 236 33.31 10.56 -7.62
C GLU A 236 32.77 9.85 -6.38
N GLU A 237 31.45 9.79 -6.19
CA GLU A 237 30.82 9.08 -5.07
C GLU A 237 31.01 7.56 -5.15
N LEU A 238 30.89 6.98 -6.36
CA LEU A 238 31.19 5.56 -6.56
C LEU A 238 32.67 5.23 -6.30
N ASN A 239 33.58 6.13 -6.66
CA ASN A 239 35.00 5.95 -6.39
C ASN A 239 35.32 6.08 -4.89
N ARG A 240 34.71 7.04 -4.19
CA ARG A 240 34.78 7.14 -2.73
C ARG A 240 34.29 5.87 -2.03
N LEU A 241 33.25 5.24 -2.58
CA LEU A 241 32.74 3.97 -2.08
C LEU A 241 33.73 2.81 -2.36
N ALA A 242 34.31 2.76 -3.55
CA ALA A 242 35.31 1.75 -3.92
C ALA A 242 36.57 1.80 -3.04
N ILE A 243 37.05 3.00 -2.69
CA ILE A 243 38.22 3.18 -1.80
C ILE A 243 37.96 2.68 -0.37
N LYS A 244 36.69 2.69 0.08
CA LYS A 244 36.30 2.21 1.41
C LYS A 244 36.18 0.69 1.48
N LEU A 245 36.21 -0.02 0.35
CA LEU A 245 36.19 -1.48 0.30
C LEU A 245 37.63 -2.02 0.28
N PRO A 246 37.96 -3.03 1.09
CA PRO A 246 39.28 -3.64 1.08
C PRO A 246 39.57 -4.28 -0.29
N GLN A 247 40.74 -4.00 -0.87
CA GLN A 247 41.14 -4.61 -2.13
C GLN A 247 41.41 -6.12 -1.93
N PRO A 248 40.96 -7.00 -2.84
CA PRO A 248 41.18 -8.45 -2.76
C PRO A 248 42.66 -8.87 -2.65
N THR A 249 43.58 -8.01 -3.08
CA THR A 249 45.02 -8.23 -3.07
C THR A 249 45.61 -8.38 -1.66
N ALA A 250 44.98 -7.83 -0.61
CA ALA A 250 45.45 -8.00 0.76
C ALA A 250 45.16 -9.40 1.38
N LEU A 251 44.37 -10.25 0.69
CA LEU A 251 44.09 -11.63 1.10
C LEU A 251 44.99 -12.66 0.41
N ALA A 252 45.76 -12.26 -0.61
CA ALA A 252 46.74 -13.13 -1.27
C ALA A 252 48.05 -13.24 -0.47
N ASP A 253 48.48 -12.14 0.17
CA ASP A 253 49.73 -12.10 0.95
C ASP A 253 49.68 -12.91 2.27
N LEU A 254 48.48 -13.34 2.68
CA LEU A 254 48.30 -14.23 3.82
C LEU A 254 48.34 -15.73 3.46
N HIS A 255 48.17 -16.10 2.19
CA HIS A 255 48.28 -17.50 1.76
C HIS A 255 49.72 -17.92 1.45
N GLU A 256 50.59 -17.02 0.96
CA GLU A 256 52.00 -17.37 0.71
C GLU A 256 52.84 -17.57 1.99
N ASN A 257 52.42 -17.01 3.13
CA ASN A 257 53.15 -17.12 4.39
C ASN A 257 52.82 -18.38 5.23
N LEU A 258 51.87 -19.22 4.80
CA LEU A 258 51.54 -20.48 5.49
C LEU A 258 52.03 -21.74 4.77
N GLU A 259 52.43 -21.66 3.50
CA GLU A 259 53.01 -22.79 2.76
C GLU A 259 54.55 -22.87 2.88
N GLY A 260 55.21 -21.86 3.47
CA GLY A 260 56.66 -21.84 3.71
C GLY A 260 57.16 -22.60 4.94
N ALA A 261 56.26 -23.14 5.79
CA ALA A 261 56.63 -23.74 7.07
C ALA A 261 56.53 -25.28 7.14
N THR A 262 56.17 -25.97 6.05
CA THR A 262 55.93 -27.43 6.08
C THR A 262 56.89 -28.29 5.25
N ASN A 263 58.04 -27.79 4.80
CA ASN A 263 59.01 -28.60 4.06
C ASN A 263 60.45 -28.44 4.55
N LEU A 264 60.77 -28.94 5.75
CA LEU A 264 62.14 -29.35 6.11
C LEU A 264 62.07 -30.54 7.09
N SER A 265 62.01 -31.74 6.54
CA SER A 265 62.38 -32.97 7.25
C SER A 265 63.48 -33.72 6.49
N HIS A 266 64.50 -34.11 7.26
CA HIS A 266 65.47 -35.22 7.08
C HIS A 266 66.92 -34.91 6.71
N GLN A 267 67.79 -35.01 7.73
CA GLN A 267 68.83 -36.04 7.95
C GLN A 267 69.70 -35.57 9.15
N GLY A 268 70.10 -36.35 10.17
CA GLY A 268 69.92 -37.75 10.54
C GLY A 268 70.71 -38.06 11.83
N GLY A 269 70.43 -39.24 12.43
CA GLY A 269 71.39 -40.07 13.17
C GLY A 269 71.76 -39.73 14.63
N GLY A 270 71.52 -40.67 15.56
CA GLY A 270 72.24 -40.77 16.83
C GLY A 270 71.45 -41.30 18.04
N ASP A 271 71.29 -42.63 18.11
CA ASP A 271 71.24 -43.55 19.27
C ASP A 271 71.08 -43.03 20.72
N ALA A 272 70.17 -43.65 21.49
CA ALA A 272 70.43 -44.42 22.74
C ALA A 272 69.21 -44.51 23.70
N GLU A 273 68.77 -45.76 23.90
CA GLU A 273 68.28 -46.44 25.13
C GLU A 273 67.26 -45.84 26.14
N SER A 274 66.24 -46.67 26.42
CA SER A 274 65.58 -46.97 27.72
C SER A 274 64.70 -45.86 28.37
N GLU A 275 63.57 -46.09 29.05
CA GLU A 275 62.89 -47.25 29.61
C GLU A 275 61.43 -46.84 29.98
N SER A 276 60.58 -47.84 30.20
CA SER A 276 59.22 -47.89 30.79
C SER A 276 58.69 -46.68 31.59
N THR A 277 57.37 -46.36 31.64
CA THR A 277 56.36 -47.11 32.43
C THR A 277 54.94 -46.53 32.22
N ARG A 278 53.98 -47.39 31.85
CA ARG A 278 52.62 -47.60 32.44
C ARG A 278 51.85 -46.39 33.05
N CYS A 279 50.65 -46.12 32.55
CA CYS A 279 49.36 -46.56 33.14
C CYS A 279 48.16 -45.79 32.57
N ASP A 280 47.07 -46.53 32.46
CA ASP A 280 45.76 -46.26 31.88
C ASP A 280 44.79 -45.69 32.97
N PRO A 281 43.46 -45.58 32.78
CA PRO A 281 42.69 -44.34 32.98
C PRO A 281 41.67 -44.43 34.14
N GLY A 282 40.91 -43.36 34.38
CA GLY A 282 39.86 -43.34 35.42
C GLY A 282 38.71 -42.38 35.13
N ASP A 283 37.55 -42.97 34.85
CA ASP A 283 36.20 -42.42 34.75
C ASP A 283 35.75 -41.56 35.97
N ALA A 284 34.82 -40.62 35.73
CA ALA A 284 33.47 -40.56 36.36
C ALA A 284 32.92 -39.14 36.68
N ARG A 285 31.79 -38.85 36.02
CA ARG A 285 30.49 -38.34 36.57
C ARG A 285 30.40 -37.05 37.42
N ALA A 286 29.73 -36.07 36.80
CA ALA A 286 28.51 -35.33 37.22
C ALA A 286 28.12 -35.20 38.72
N LYS A 287 27.90 -33.95 39.17
CA LYS A 287 26.58 -33.31 39.47
C LYS A 287 26.72 -32.11 40.44
N THR A 288 25.77 -31.16 40.31
CA THR A 288 25.29 -30.16 41.32
C THR A 288 26.29 -29.02 41.59
N GLU A 289 25.92 -27.73 41.72
CA GLU A 289 24.96 -27.14 42.67
C GLU A 289 24.41 -25.77 42.20
N GLN A 290 23.16 -25.48 42.60
CA GLN A 290 22.63 -24.13 42.84
C GLN A 290 22.92 -23.73 44.30
N PRO A 291 22.82 -22.43 44.62
CA PRO A 291 21.86 -22.06 45.67
C PRO A 291 20.96 -20.86 45.30
N ARG A 292 19.78 -20.86 45.95
CA ARG A 292 18.78 -19.79 46.12
C ARG A 292 19.37 -18.66 47.02
N ASP A 293 18.84 -17.44 47.16
CA ASP A 293 17.49 -17.12 47.65
C ASP A 293 17.22 -15.59 47.72
N CYS A 294 15.92 -15.21 47.56
CA CYS A 294 15.11 -14.11 48.15
C CYS A 294 15.61 -12.62 48.19
N ALA A 295 14.79 -11.56 48.10
CA ALA A 295 13.38 -11.37 48.44
C ALA A 295 12.73 -10.15 47.73
N ASP A 296 11.40 -10.20 47.63
CA ASP A 296 10.42 -9.16 47.24
C ASP A 296 10.27 -8.01 48.25
N VAL A 297 9.82 -6.82 47.77
CA VAL A 297 8.94 -5.88 48.50
C VAL A 297 8.04 -5.12 47.49
N GLU A 298 6.73 -5.17 47.72
CA GLU A 298 5.69 -4.39 47.01
C GLU A 298 5.51 -2.96 47.57
N GLY A 299 4.95 -2.05 46.75
CA GLY A 299 4.34 -0.78 47.21
C GLY A 299 4.12 0.29 46.13
N GLU A 300 2.91 0.35 45.56
CA GLU A 300 2.30 1.44 44.76
C GLU A 300 2.20 2.81 45.52
N PRO A 301 1.60 3.90 44.99
CA PRO A 301 1.71 4.57 43.68
C PRO A 301 1.96 6.10 43.84
N LEU A 302 2.19 6.86 42.77
CA LEU A 302 2.19 8.33 42.85
C LEU A 302 1.52 9.02 41.64
N VAL A 303 0.40 9.67 41.96
CA VAL A 303 -0.32 10.68 41.20
C VAL A 303 0.45 12.01 41.25
N GLY A 304 0.54 12.73 40.13
CA GLY A 304 1.04 14.10 40.09
C GLY A 304 0.57 14.84 38.83
N ALA A 305 -0.31 15.82 39.04
CA ALA A 305 -0.90 16.69 38.02
C ALA A 305 -0.13 18.02 37.84
N ARG A 306 -0.56 18.80 36.81
CA ARG A 306 -0.21 20.19 36.39
C ARG A 306 0.95 20.28 35.38
N GLY A 307 0.92 21.12 34.34
CA GLY A 307 0.01 22.18 33.88
C GLY A 307 0.66 22.86 32.66
N VAL A 308 -0.12 23.25 31.63
CA VAL A 308 -0.40 24.65 31.23
C VAL A 308 0.69 25.38 30.41
N ALA A 309 0.26 25.77 29.19
CA ALA A 309 0.49 27.03 28.44
C ALA A 309 1.64 27.24 27.41
N ALA A 310 1.23 28.04 26.41
CA ALA A 310 1.94 28.78 25.35
C ALA A 310 2.46 27.94 24.17
N GLY A 311 2.01 28.11 22.92
CA GLY A 311 1.52 29.30 22.23
C GLY A 311 2.71 30.08 21.67
N HIS A 312 2.93 30.02 20.35
CA HIS A 312 3.62 31.04 19.56
C HIS A 312 3.20 30.93 18.08
N ASP A 313 2.78 32.10 17.59
CA ASP A 313 2.43 32.46 16.23
C ASP A 313 3.62 32.49 15.27
N GLY A 314 3.29 32.49 13.97
CA GLY A 314 3.88 33.45 13.03
C GLY A 314 4.83 32.87 11.98
N GLY A 315 4.39 32.86 10.71
CA GLY A 315 5.27 32.52 9.59
C GLY A 315 4.59 32.50 8.23
N SER A 316 3.95 33.61 7.85
CA SER A 316 3.42 33.90 6.51
C SER A 316 4.51 33.83 5.42
N CYS A 317 4.21 33.18 4.29
CA CYS A 317 4.74 33.53 2.98
C CYS A 317 3.66 33.34 1.90
N ALA A 318 3.54 34.36 1.06
CA ALA A 318 2.50 34.60 0.08
C ALA A 318 2.85 34.09 -1.32
N GLY A 319 1.82 34.02 -2.18
CA GLY A 319 1.89 33.78 -3.63
C GLY A 319 1.53 32.33 -4.00
N ALA A 320 0.56 32.00 -4.86
CA ALA A 320 0.02 32.74 -5.99
C ALA A 320 -1.49 32.49 -6.14
N ARG A 321 -2.22 33.58 -6.39
CA ARG A 321 -3.60 33.56 -6.89
C ARG A 321 -3.59 33.12 -8.35
N GLY A 322 -4.20 31.98 -8.64
CA GLY A 322 -4.59 31.56 -9.98
C GLY A 322 -6.10 31.76 -10.16
N ASP A 323 -6.47 32.50 -11.18
CA ASP A 323 -7.84 32.91 -11.53
C ASP A 323 -8.83 31.74 -11.58
N LEU A 324 -9.84 31.81 -10.70
CA LEU A 324 -11.08 31.06 -10.86
C LEU A 324 -11.87 31.72 -11.98
N ARG A 325 -11.88 31.10 -13.17
CA ARG A 325 -12.90 31.40 -14.18
C ARG A 325 -14.26 31.10 -13.59
N ALA A 326 -15.05 32.16 -13.38
CA ALA A 326 -16.45 32.08 -13.02
C ALA A 326 -17.22 31.28 -14.08
N LEU A 327 -17.86 30.20 -13.64
CA LEU A 327 -18.96 29.59 -14.38
C LEU A 327 -20.15 30.56 -14.35
N PRO A 328 -20.95 30.65 -15.43
CA PRO A 328 -22.13 31.50 -15.43
C PRO A 328 -23.11 31.03 -14.35
N ALA A 329 -23.74 31.99 -13.66
CA ALA A 329 -24.75 31.72 -12.64
C ALA A 329 -25.89 30.90 -13.26
N ALA A 330 -26.01 29.64 -12.84
CA ALA A 330 -27.21 28.86 -13.09
C ALA A 330 -28.34 29.45 -12.24
N ASP A 331 -29.47 29.69 -12.92
CA ASP A 331 -30.73 30.18 -12.37
C ASP A 331 -31.09 29.41 -11.07
N PRO A 332 -31.41 30.07 -9.95
CA PRO A 332 -31.83 29.37 -8.73
C PRO A 332 -33.10 28.57 -9.03
N GLY A 333 -32.97 27.24 -8.95
CA GLY A 333 -34.01 26.29 -9.33
C GLY A 333 -35.38 26.60 -8.72
N THR A 334 -36.43 26.42 -9.51
CA THR A 334 -37.81 26.61 -9.08
C THR A 334 -38.19 25.56 -8.03
N VAL A 335 -38.72 26.02 -6.90
CA VAL A 335 -39.35 25.14 -5.90
C VAL A 335 -40.72 24.73 -6.44
N ALA A 336 -40.96 23.43 -6.57
CA ALA A 336 -42.25 22.89 -7.02
C ALA A 336 -42.80 21.90 -5.98
N GLN A 337 -44.12 21.91 -5.79
CA GLN A 337 -44.82 20.87 -5.05
C GLN A 337 -45.06 19.68 -5.99
N VAL A 338 -44.63 18.48 -5.56
CA VAL A 338 -44.78 17.25 -6.36
C VAL A 338 -45.67 16.26 -5.62
N GLN A 339 -46.65 15.73 -6.34
CA GLN A 339 -47.62 14.74 -5.85
C GLN A 339 -47.34 13.39 -6.50
N ARG A 340 -47.38 12.32 -5.72
CA ARG A 340 -47.20 10.96 -6.23
C ARG A 340 -48.53 10.46 -6.81
N GLU A 341 -48.60 10.28 -8.13
CA GLU A 341 -49.75 9.65 -8.76
C GLU A 341 -49.76 8.14 -8.43
N SER A 342 -50.71 7.74 -7.59
CA SER A 342 -50.95 6.34 -7.24
C SER A 342 -51.78 5.69 -8.33
N GLY A 343 -51.13 5.03 -9.28
CA GLY A 343 -51.80 4.23 -10.31
C GLY A 343 -52.57 3.07 -9.70
N THR A 344 -53.87 3.28 -9.48
CA THR A 344 -54.81 2.22 -9.11
C THR A 344 -55.30 1.57 -10.40
N SER A 345 -54.66 0.48 -10.82
CA SER A 345 -55.18 -0.39 -11.88
C SER A 345 -56.30 -1.26 -11.30
N ALA A 346 -57.53 -0.75 -11.36
CA ALA A 346 -58.74 -1.55 -11.27
C ALA A 346 -59.21 -1.83 -12.70
N GLY A 347 -58.90 -3.02 -13.21
CA GLY A 347 -59.43 -3.54 -14.47
C GLY A 347 -60.26 -4.79 -14.22
N ARG A 348 -61.58 -4.60 -14.05
CA ARG A 348 -62.60 -5.65 -14.26
C ARG A 348 -63.18 -5.46 -15.66
N SER A 349 -63.04 -6.46 -16.51
CA SER A 349 -64.08 -7.02 -17.39
C SER A 349 -63.55 -8.30 -18.00
#